data_AF-A0A820HI87-F1
#
_entry.id   AF-A0A820HI87-F1
#
_cell.length_a   1.000
_cell.length_b   1.000
_cell.length_c   1.000
_cell.angle_alpha   90.00
_cell.angle_beta   90.00
_cell.angle_gamma   90.00
#
_symmetry.space_group_name_H-M   'P 1'
#
loop_
_entity.id
_entity.type
_entity.pdbx_description
1 polymer ?
#
loop_
_entity_poly.entity_id
_entity_poly.type
_entity_poly.pdbx_seq_one_letter_code
_entity_poly.pdbx_strand_id
1 'polypeptide(L)'
;MGVLIWEALSNSEIPYSYIADDNQVVRAKLDNERLNKPPICNRQLWTLVTSCWEDEREWLPNFEEIQERLSVIEPSEVSDVRQPISSYEPPTGYTFKLNVDVSRNGLLGGKFRKIYEAQWML
;
A
#
# COMPACT_ATOMS: atom_id res chain seq x y z
N MET A 1 10.50 -1.44 -3.45
CA MET A 1 9.26 -2.23 -3.66
C MET A 1 8.80 -3.01 -2.43
N GLY A 2 9.65 -3.34 -1.44
CA GLY A 2 9.24 -4.17 -0.29
C GLY A 2 8.19 -3.56 0.63
N VAL A 3 8.13 -2.22 0.77
CA VAL A 3 7.10 -1.55 1.60
C VAL A 3 5.70 -1.77 1.04
N LEU A 4 5.52 -1.67 -0.28
CA LEU A 4 4.21 -1.89 -0.93
C LEU A 4 3.70 -3.32 -0.74
N ILE A 5 4.59 -4.30 -0.86
CA ILE A 5 4.23 -5.71 -0.64
C ILE A 5 3.85 -5.91 0.85
N TRP A 6 4.56 -5.26 1.78
CA TRP A 6 4.21 -5.28 3.19
C TRP A 6 2.84 -4.62 3.48
N GLU A 7 2.54 -3.48 2.87
CA GLU A 7 1.23 -2.81 3.01
C GLU A 7 0.09 -3.70 2.52
N ALA A 8 0.27 -4.38 1.39
CA ALA A 8 -0.70 -5.33 0.86
C ALA A 8 -0.95 -6.51 1.81
N LEU A 9 0.09 -6.96 2.52
CA LEU A 9 0.01 -8.09 3.47
C LEU A 9 -0.48 -7.73 4.86
N SER A 10 -0.41 -6.44 5.21
CA SER A 10 -0.80 -5.92 6.53
C SER A 10 -2.19 -5.29 6.49
N ASN A 11 -3.01 -5.65 5.50
CA ASN A 11 -4.35 -5.06 5.28
C ASN A 11 -4.33 -3.52 5.23
N SER A 12 -3.36 -2.95 4.49
CA SER A 12 -3.18 -1.49 4.35
C SER A 12 -2.86 -0.76 5.66
N GLU A 13 -2.17 -1.44 6.59
CA GLU A 13 -1.58 -0.77 7.76
C GLU A 13 -0.52 0.26 7.34
N ILE A 14 -0.37 1.31 8.15
CA ILE A 14 0.65 2.34 7.96
C ILE A 14 2.02 1.79 8.41
N PRO A 15 3.05 1.80 7.55
CA PRO A 15 4.40 1.41 7.94
C PRO A 15 4.90 2.25 9.12
N TYR A 16 5.52 1.61 10.12
CA TYR A 16 6.04 2.28 11.32
C TYR A 16 4.98 3.07 12.11
N SER A 17 3.71 2.65 12.07
CA SER A 17 2.57 3.27 12.78
C SER A 17 2.80 3.49 14.29
N TYR A 18 3.70 2.73 14.91
CA TYR A 18 4.07 2.83 16.32
C TYR A 18 5.02 4.00 16.64
N ILE A 19 5.64 4.59 15.62
CA ILE A 19 6.57 5.73 15.77
C ILE A 19 5.82 7.01 15.40
N ALA A 20 5.67 7.91 16.37
CA ALA A 20 4.90 9.14 16.18
C ALA A 20 5.65 10.28 15.46
N ASP A 21 6.99 10.23 15.43
CA ASP A 21 7.83 11.27 14.85
C ASP A 21 8.64 10.74 13.67
N ASP A 22 8.54 11.42 12.53
CA ASP A 22 9.20 11.01 11.28
C ASP A 22 10.73 10.94 11.42
N ASN A 23 11.34 11.79 12.26
CA ASN A 23 12.79 11.76 12.46
C ASN A 23 13.22 10.48 13.19
N GLN A 24 12.39 9.95 14.09
CA GLN A 24 12.64 8.66 14.72
C GLN A 24 12.50 7.51 13.71
N VAL A 25 11.58 7.58 12.75
CA VAL A 25 11.48 6.59 11.66
C VAL A 25 12.75 6.59 10.81
N VAL A 26 13.27 7.78 10.47
CA VAL A 26 14.53 7.91 9.72
C VAL A 26 15.70 7.29 10.49
N ARG A 27 15.81 7.55 11.80
CA ARG A 27 16.85 6.95 12.65
C ARG A 27 16.72 5.43 12.71
N ALA A 28 15.51 4.92 12.97
CA ALA A 28 15.23 3.49 12.98
C ALA A 28 15.67 2.83 11.66
N LYS A 29 15.35 3.45 10.51
CA LYS A 29 15.80 2.98 9.20
C LYS A 29 17.32 2.95 9.06
N LEU A 30 18.02 4.00 9.52
CA LEU A 30 19.48 4.09 9.49
C LEU A 30 20.14 3.07 10.44
N ASP A 31 19.50 2.74 11.56
CA ASP A 31 19.93 1.73 12.53
C ASP A 31 19.58 0.30 12.11
N ASN A 32 19.19 0.13 10.84
CA ASN A 32 18.81 -1.12 10.23
C ASN A 32 17.50 -1.75 10.74
N GLU A 33 16.65 -0.98 11.41
CA GLU A 33 15.32 -1.43 11.82
C GLU A 33 14.40 -1.63 10.60
N ARG A 34 13.85 -2.84 10.48
CA ARG A 34 12.92 -3.22 9.40
C ARG A 34 11.54 -3.49 9.97
N LEU A 35 10.53 -3.46 9.11
CA LEU A 35 9.15 -3.74 9.50
C LEU A 35 9.02 -5.18 10.00
N ASN A 36 8.09 -5.40 10.93
CA ASN A 36 7.78 -6.73 11.44
C ASN A 36 7.03 -7.56 10.39
N LYS A 37 7.21 -8.88 10.46
CA LYS A 37 6.47 -9.84 9.64
C LYS A 37 4.98 -9.79 9.99
N PRO A 38 4.07 -9.58 9.02
CA PRO A 38 2.64 -9.66 9.27
C PRO A 38 2.20 -11.09 9.64
N PRO A 39 1.18 -11.28 10.50
CA PRO A 39 0.77 -12.59 11.01
C PRO A 39 0.27 -13.54 9.92
N ILE A 40 -0.29 -13.02 8.83
CA ILE A 40 -0.89 -13.80 7.73
C ILE A 40 0.14 -14.09 6.62
N CYS A 41 1.37 -13.57 6.73
CA CYS A 41 2.35 -13.65 5.66
C CYS A 41 3.04 -15.03 5.60
N ASN A 42 2.99 -15.72 4.44
CA ASN A 42 3.79 -16.92 4.17
C ASN A 42 5.30 -16.61 4.33
N ARG A 43 6.09 -17.58 4.81
CA ARG A 43 7.56 -17.46 4.93
C ARG A 43 8.21 -17.10 3.59
N GLN A 44 7.80 -17.71 2.48
CA GLN A 44 8.40 -17.43 1.16
C GLN A 44 8.17 -15.98 0.72
N LEU A 45 6.96 -15.48 0.93
CA LEU A 45 6.61 -14.10 0.64
C LEU A 45 7.33 -13.12 1.56
N TRP A 46 7.49 -13.47 2.83
CA TRP A 46 8.29 -12.67 3.76
C TRP A 46 9.75 -12.57 3.32
N THR A 47 10.35 -13.67 2.87
CA THR A 47 11.72 -13.67 2.34
C THR A 47 11.86 -12.79 1.08
N LEU A 48 10.82 -12.71 0.24
CA LEU A 48 10.80 -11.78 -0.88
C LEU A 48 10.76 -10.32 -0.39
N VAL A 49 9.87 -10.01 0.56
CA VAL A 49 9.74 -8.67 1.15
C VAL A 49 11.06 -8.21 1.77
N THR A 50 11.70 -9.06 2.57
CA THR A 50 12.98 -8.71 3.23
C THR A 50 14.13 -8.57 2.24
N SER A 51 14.16 -9.38 1.17
CA SER A 51 15.18 -9.21 0.11
C SER A 51 15.05 -7.87 -0.62
N CYS A 52 13.86 -7.27 -0.64
CA CYS A 52 13.66 -5.91 -1.16
C CYS A 52 14.17 -4.81 -0.22
N TRP A 53 14.74 -5.16 0.93
CA TRP A 53 15.26 -4.25 1.96
C TRP A 53 16.75 -4.46 2.26
N GLU A 54 17.47 -5.16 1.38
CA GLU A 54 18.93 -5.26 1.45
C GLU A 54 19.59 -3.88 1.29
N ASP A 55 20.66 -3.63 2.05
CA ASP A 55 21.38 -2.35 2.05
C ASP A 55 22.24 -2.17 0.79
N GLU A 56 22.80 -3.28 0.31
CA GLU A 56 23.64 -3.34 -0.86
C GLU A 56 22.80 -3.49 -2.14
N ARG A 57 23.03 -2.58 -3.10
CA ARG A 57 22.32 -2.53 -4.39
C ARG A 57 22.36 -3.85 -5.17
N GLU A 58 23.44 -4.61 -5.01
CA GLU A 58 23.71 -5.85 -5.75
C GLU A 58 22.83 -7.02 -5.28
N TRP A 59 22.35 -6.97 -4.04
CA TRP A 59 21.45 -7.97 -3.46
C TRP A 59 19.98 -7.55 -3.53
N LEU A 60 19.71 -6.31 -3.93
CA LEU A 60 18.36 -5.82 -4.14
C LEU A 60 17.81 -6.47 -5.42
N PRO A 61 16.72 -7.25 -5.34
CA PRO A 61 16.17 -7.88 -6.51
C PRO A 61 15.60 -6.84 -7.47
N ASN A 62 15.79 -7.06 -8.76
CA ASN A 62 15.19 -6.22 -9.78
C ASN A 62 13.69 -6.53 -9.91
N PHE A 63 12.96 -5.70 -10.66
CA PHE A 63 11.50 -5.85 -10.76
C PHE A 63 11.07 -7.14 -11.47
N GLU A 64 11.86 -7.64 -12.42
CA GLU A 64 11.61 -8.89 -13.14
C GLU A 64 11.77 -10.09 -12.20
N GLU A 65 12.85 -10.13 -11.42
CA GLU A 65 13.08 -11.15 -10.38
C GLU A 65 11.99 -11.16 -9.31
N ILE A 66 11.49 -9.98 -8.92
CA ILE A 66 10.38 -9.87 -7.97
C ILE A 66 9.12 -10.50 -8.58
N GLN A 67 8.81 -10.24 -9.84
CA GLN A 67 7.64 -10.81 -10.52
C GLN A 67 7.75 -12.32 -10.68
N GLU A 68 8.92 -12.83 -11.10
CA GLU A 68 9.17 -14.27 -11.21
C GLU A 68 9.02 -14.97 -9.86
N ARG A 69 9.55 -14.38 -8.78
CA ARG A 69 9.40 -14.95 -7.45
C ARG A 69 7.96 -14.90 -6.96
N LEU A 70 7.21 -13.84 -7.26
CA LEU A 70 5.79 -13.74 -6.96
C LEU A 70 4.94 -14.78 -7.70
N SER A 71 5.27 -15.11 -8.95
CA SER A 71 4.48 -16.06 -9.74
C SER A 71 4.59 -17.51 -9.24
N VAL A 72 5.68 -17.83 -8.53
CA VAL A 72 5.94 -19.16 -7.97
C VAL A 72 5.45 -19.30 -6.52
N ILE A 73 5.23 -18.18 -5.82
CA ILE A 73 4.73 -18.21 -4.44
C ILE A 73 3.25 -18.56 -4.47
N GLU A 74 2.92 -19.78 -4.05
CA GLU A 74 1.54 -20.19 -3.81
C GLU A 74 0.95 -19.31 -2.69
N PRO A 75 -0.26 -18.76 -2.88
CA PRO A 75 -0.98 -18.13 -1.79
C PRO A 75 -1.14 -19.18 -0.69
N SER A 76 -0.57 -18.92 0.49
CA SER A 76 -0.84 -19.78 1.65
C SER A 76 -2.35 -19.80 1.84
N GLU A 77 -2.95 -21.00 1.85
CA GLU A 77 -4.36 -21.26 2.11
C GLU A 77 -4.88 -20.27 3.16
N VAL A 78 -5.51 -19.21 2.68
CA VAL A 78 -6.13 -18.22 3.54
C VAL A 78 -7.31 -18.96 4.13
N SER A 79 -7.27 -19.30 5.42
CA SER A 79 -8.47 -19.74 6.12
C SER A 79 -9.54 -18.69 5.85
N ASP A 80 -10.54 -19.08 5.06
CA ASP A 80 -11.61 -18.25 4.55
C ASP A 80 -12.09 -17.21 5.56
N VAL A 81 -11.69 -15.96 5.35
CA VAL A 81 -12.60 -14.81 5.55
C VAL A 81 -12.60 -14.00 4.25
N ARG A 82 -12.79 -14.69 3.12
CA ARG A 82 -13.58 -14.13 2.05
C ARG A 82 -14.89 -14.86 2.08
N GLN A 83 -15.90 -14.26 2.72
CA GLN A 83 -17.23 -14.53 2.20
C GLN A 83 -17.16 -14.19 0.71
N PRO A 84 -17.50 -15.12 -0.20
CA PRO A 84 -17.79 -14.69 -1.56
C PRO A 84 -18.85 -13.59 -1.42
N ILE A 85 -18.64 -12.46 -2.08
CA ILE A 85 -19.73 -11.51 -2.37
C ILE A 85 -20.68 -12.27 -3.31
N SER A 86 -21.41 -13.24 -2.77
CA SER A 86 -22.58 -13.80 -3.38
C SER A 86 -23.57 -12.65 -3.43
N SER A 87 -23.87 -12.21 -4.66
CA SER A 87 -24.80 -11.14 -5.03
C SER A 87 -24.31 -9.67 -5.02
N TYR A 88 -23.06 -9.36 -5.36
CA TYR A 88 -22.77 -7.98 -5.80
C TYR A 88 -23.20 -7.79 -7.26
N GLU A 89 -24.46 -7.46 -7.48
CA GLU A 89 -24.86 -6.75 -8.70
C GLU A 89 -24.29 -5.33 -8.60
N PRO A 90 -23.41 -4.89 -9.52
CA PRO A 90 -22.94 -3.52 -9.50
C PRO A 90 -24.15 -2.61 -9.74
N PRO A 91 -24.54 -1.71 -8.80
CA PRO A 91 -25.49 -0.67 -9.15
C PRO A 91 -24.89 0.13 -10.31
N THR A 92 -25.56 0.07 -11.45
CA THR A 92 -25.23 0.87 -12.62
C THR A 92 -25.23 2.34 -12.19
N GLY A 93 -24.07 3.00 -12.24
CA GLY A 93 -23.95 4.43 -11.95
C GLY A 93 -23.13 4.81 -10.72
N TYR A 94 -21.96 4.21 -10.51
CA TYR A 94 -20.97 4.79 -9.59
C TYR A 94 -20.48 6.13 -10.14
N THR A 95 -20.91 7.22 -9.49
CA THR A 95 -20.31 8.55 -9.67
C THR A 95 -19.36 8.80 -8.52
N PHE A 96 -18.07 8.85 -8.81
CA PHE A 96 -17.08 9.25 -7.81
C PHE A 96 -17.05 10.77 -7.77
N LYS A 97 -17.45 11.36 -6.63
CA LYS A 97 -17.45 12.82 -6.44
C LYS A 97 -16.29 13.22 -5.54
N LEU A 98 -15.28 13.85 -6.13
CA LEU A 98 -14.16 14.41 -5.37
C LEU A 98 -14.43 15.91 -5.10
N ASN A 99 -14.56 16.29 -3.83
CA ASN A 99 -14.64 17.69 -3.41
C ASN A 99 -13.24 18.22 -3.13
N VAL A 100 -12.81 19.22 -3.89
CA VAL A 100 -11.51 19.89 -3.73
C VAL A 100 -11.74 21.33 -3.29
N ASP A 101 -11.37 21.63 -2.05
CA ASP A 101 -11.38 22.99 -1.52
C ASP A 101 -10.03 23.66 -1.85
N VAL A 102 -10.06 24.72 -2.64
CA VAL A 102 -8.88 25.53 -2.97
C VAL A 102 -8.99 26.87 -2.25
N SER A 103 -8.06 27.13 -1.33
CA SER A 103 -7.93 28.43 -0.67
C SER A 103 -6.65 29.12 -1.16
N ARG A 104 -6.79 30.35 -1.66
CA ARG A 104 -5.65 31.23 -2.00
C ARG A 104 -5.48 32.28 -0.91
N ASN A 105 -4.31 32.30 -0.28
CA ASN A 105 -3.95 33.34 0.69
C ASN A 105 -3.40 34.56 -0.05
N GLY A 106 -4.14 35.68 -0.04
CA GLY A 106 -3.75 36.95 -0.65
C GLY A 106 -4.83 38.02 -0.47
N LEU A 107 -4.53 39.28 -0.82
CA LEU A 107 -5.44 40.44 -0.65
C LEU A 107 -6.74 40.38 -1.48
N LEU A 108 -6.79 39.48 -2.48
CA LEU A 108 -7.99 39.09 -3.24
C LEU A 108 -8.30 37.59 -3.06
N GLY A 109 -8.01 37.05 -1.87
CA GLY A 109 -8.15 35.64 -1.55
C GLY A 109 -9.61 35.21 -1.47
N GLY A 110 -10.02 34.32 -2.37
CA GLY A 110 -11.31 33.63 -2.31
C GLY A 110 -11.11 32.14 -2.03
N LYS A 111 -12.04 31.54 -1.28
CA LYS A 111 -12.16 30.09 -1.13
C LYS A 111 -13.07 29.59 -2.24
N PHE A 112 -12.57 28.70 -3.08
CA PHE A 112 -13.34 28.10 -4.17
C PHE A 112 -13.38 26.59 -3.99
N ARG A 113 -14.59 26.02 -4.08
CA ARG A 113 -14.79 24.58 -4.05
C ARG A 113 -14.98 24.09 -5.49
N LYS A 114 -14.14 23.16 -5.93
CA LYS A 114 -14.31 22.43 -7.19
C LYS A 114 -14.82 21.04 -6.88
N ILE A 115 -15.83 20.61 -7.63
CA ILE A 115 -16.37 19.26 -7.56
C ILE A 115 -16.06 18.59 -8.89
N TYR A 116 -15.39 17.44 -8.83
CA TYR A 116 -15.11 16.61 -9.99
C TYR A 116 -15.98 15.36 -9.90
N GLU A 117 -16.76 15.11 -10.95
CA GLU A 117 -17.56 13.90 -11.08
C GLU A 117 -16.98 13.05 -12.20
N ALA A 118 -16.65 11.79 -11.90
CA ALA A 118 -16.24 10.81 -12.89
C ALA A 118 -17.29 9.69 -12.94
N GLN A 119 -17.66 9.30 -14.17
CA GLN A 119 -18.62 8.24 -14.44
C GLN A 119 -17.92 7.18 -15.30
N TRP A 120 -17.89 5.95 -14.80
CA TRP A 120 -17.37 4.82 -15.56
C TRP A 120 -18.39 4.43 -16.64
N MET A 121 -17.99 4.46 -17.90
CA MET A 121 -18.74 3.82 -18.99
C MET A 121 -18.08 2.46 -19.24
N LEU A 122 -18.88 1.39 -19.17
CA LEU A 122 -18.50 0.06 -19.67
C LEU A 122 -18.43 0.06 -21.19
#